data_AF-A0A380K784-F1
#
_entry.id   AF-A0A380K784-F1
#
_cell.length_a   1.000
_cell.length_b   1.000
_cell.length_c   1.000
_cell.angle_alpha   90.00
_cell.angle_beta   90.00
_cell.angle_gamma   90.00
#
_symmetry.space_group_name_H-M   'P 1'
#
loop_
_entity.id
_entity.type
_entity.pdbx_description
1 polymer ?
#
loop_
_entity_poly.entity_id
_entity_poly.type
_entity_poly.pdbx_seq_one_letter_code
_entity_poly.pdbx_strand_id
1 'polypeptide(L)'
;MVNDYWKKRIEAEQRARLSRDTTLSDEMARLYNYHFKELEKEIRAFEQRYADKNNLPIAEVKARVDEMDVKAFEEKARRYVEEKDFSAKANAELSLYNLKMKMTRLELLQYQLDLEMVALGNGEHKLTERFLNEEYTETLKTQSGLLGKSVLSASQIEKVAQTVLNTPFKGVKWSDRIWERQDDLRQIVAHMTEDYLLKGKNPTVMIPKIKKEFDVSTHEAKRLAVTEGARVATEAERQSYIANGYDEYEFIAEPKACDICKPLNGKVFKVADMLPGENAAPLHPHCRCATAAHFSMSEKEYERLIKESAKSNRRQYSETT
;
A
#
# COMPACT_ATOMS: atom_id res chain seq x y z
N MET A 1 3.03 -28.20 -19.89
CA MET A 1 4.28 -27.44 -19.61
C MET A 1 4.07 -26.00 -20.05
N VAL A 2 4.42 -25.01 -19.23
CA VAL A 2 4.37 -23.60 -19.64
C VAL A 2 5.41 -23.35 -20.74
N ASN A 3 4.95 -23.04 -21.96
CA ASN A 3 5.79 -22.74 -23.13
C ASN A 3 6.80 -21.60 -22.85
N ASP A 4 8.03 -21.69 -23.38
CA ASP A 4 9.13 -20.72 -23.23
C ASP A 4 8.71 -19.26 -23.51
N TYR A 5 7.79 -19.06 -24.45
CA TYR A 5 7.17 -17.75 -24.72
C TYR A 5 6.47 -17.17 -23.48
N TRP A 6 5.70 -17.97 -22.75
CA TRP A 6 5.00 -17.55 -21.53
C TRP A 6 5.98 -17.21 -20.42
N LYS A 7 7.02 -18.04 -20.22
CA LYS A 7 8.05 -17.82 -19.19
C LYS A 7 8.72 -16.46 -19.37
N LYS A 8 9.12 -16.11 -20.60
CA LYS A 8 9.71 -14.80 -20.92
C LYS A 8 8.79 -13.63 -20.61
N ARG A 9 7.47 -13.76 -20.88
CA ARG A 9 6.50 -12.69 -20.58
C ARG A 9 6.26 -12.54 -19.07
N ILE A 10 6.20 -13.64 -18.34
CA ILE A 10 6.07 -13.62 -16.88
C ILE A 10 7.31 -13.02 -16.23
N GLU A 11 8.52 -13.37 -16.69
CA GLU A 11 9.75 -12.74 -16.21
C GLU A 11 9.80 -11.24 -16.50
N ALA A 12 9.31 -10.80 -17.68
CA ALA A 12 9.22 -9.39 -18.01
C ALA A 12 8.25 -8.65 -17.07
N GLU A 13 7.10 -9.25 -16.76
CA GLU A 13 6.15 -8.70 -15.78
C GLU A 13 6.75 -8.63 -14.37
N GLN A 14 7.45 -9.68 -13.92
CA GLN A 14 8.14 -9.68 -12.62
C GLN A 14 9.18 -8.54 -12.51
N ARG A 15 9.88 -8.22 -13.61
CA ARG A 15 10.78 -7.05 -13.65
C ARG A 15 10.03 -5.72 -13.66
N ALA A 16 8.92 -5.62 -14.38
CA ALA A 16 8.07 -4.43 -14.38
C ALA A 16 7.51 -4.16 -12.98
N ARG A 17 7.06 -5.20 -12.29
CA ARG A 17 6.60 -5.18 -10.91
C ARG A 17 7.66 -4.68 -9.94
N LEU A 18 8.91 -5.15 -10.08
CA LEU A 18 10.03 -4.62 -9.29
C LEU A 18 10.25 -3.11 -9.49
N SER A 19 10.05 -2.61 -10.71
CA SER A 19 10.11 -1.17 -10.99
C SER A 19 8.97 -0.41 -10.30
N ARG A 20 7.74 -0.93 -10.36
CA ARG A 20 6.59 -0.33 -9.65
C ARG A 20 6.78 -0.33 -8.13
N ASP A 21 7.28 -1.43 -7.55
CA ASP A 21 7.66 -1.51 -6.13
C ASP A 21 8.70 -0.44 -5.74
N THR A 22 9.66 -0.17 -6.62
CA THR A 22 10.71 0.84 -6.40
C THR A 22 10.10 2.24 -6.42
N THR A 23 9.27 2.54 -7.42
CA THR A 23 8.53 3.82 -7.50
C THR A 23 7.69 4.05 -6.26
N LEU A 24 6.89 3.05 -5.85
CA LEU A 24 6.10 3.09 -4.62
C LEU A 24 6.98 3.34 -3.40
N SER A 25 8.13 2.67 -3.32
CA SER A 25 9.08 2.85 -2.22
C SER A 25 9.60 4.28 -2.13
N ASP A 26 9.87 4.92 -3.25
CA ASP A 26 10.32 6.31 -3.27
C ASP A 26 9.18 7.28 -2.92
N GLU A 27 7.95 7.02 -3.39
CA GLU A 27 6.76 7.80 -3.02
C GLU A 27 6.45 7.72 -1.53
N MET A 28 6.47 6.51 -0.96
CA MET A 28 6.31 6.29 0.49
C MET A 28 7.38 7.04 1.28
N ALA A 29 8.64 6.94 0.88
CA ALA A 29 9.73 7.65 1.55
C ALA A 29 9.56 9.18 1.50
N ARG A 30 9.13 9.73 0.35
CA ARG A 30 8.84 11.15 0.22
C ARG A 30 7.67 11.58 1.12
N LEU A 31 6.59 10.82 1.14
CA LEU A 31 5.40 11.11 1.96
C LEU A 31 5.76 11.15 3.46
N TYR A 32 6.42 10.11 3.96
CA TYR A 32 6.82 10.01 5.36
C TYR A 32 7.82 11.11 5.74
N ASN A 33 8.81 11.37 4.90
CA ASN A 33 9.79 12.42 5.15
C ASN A 33 9.16 13.82 5.13
N TYR A 34 8.16 14.05 4.28
CA TYR A 34 7.41 15.30 4.27
C TYR A 34 6.70 15.52 5.60
N HIS A 35 5.90 14.56 6.06
CA HIS A 35 5.17 14.69 7.32
C HIS A 35 6.09 14.71 8.55
N PHE A 36 7.19 13.96 8.52
CA PHE A 36 8.23 14.08 9.55
C PHE A 36 8.79 15.51 9.64
N LYS A 37 9.08 16.14 8.49
CA LYS A 37 9.59 17.52 8.47
C LYS A 37 8.56 18.54 8.97
N GLU A 38 7.28 18.34 8.67
CA GLU A 38 6.23 19.19 9.24
C GLU A 38 6.12 19.00 10.76
N LEU A 39 6.17 17.76 11.29
CA LEU A 39 6.25 17.52 12.73
C LEU A 39 7.46 18.21 13.36
N GLU A 40 8.65 18.02 12.78
CA GLU A 40 9.89 18.63 13.26
C GLU A 40 9.76 20.16 13.29
N LYS A 41 9.17 20.75 12.25
CA LYS A 41 8.91 22.18 12.16
C LYS A 41 7.97 22.68 13.25
N GLU A 42 6.86 21.97 13.53
CA GLU A 42 5.95 22.35 14.62
C GLU A 42 6.65 22.27 15.99
N ILE A 43 7.41 21.19 16.24
CA ILE A 43 8.18 21.01 17.47
C ILE A 43 9.22 22.13 17.64
N ARG A 44 9.96 22.47 16.58
CA ARG A 44 10.97 23.53 16.61
C ARG A 44 10.35 24.92 16.74
N ALA A 45 9.22 25.17 16.10
CA ALA A 45 8.49 26.44 16.23
C ALA A 45 7.93 26.62 17.64
N PHE A 46 7.52 25.52 18.28
CA PHE A 46 7.14 25.51 19.70
C PHE A 46 8.34 25.82 20.60
N GLU A 47 9.47 25.15 20.38
CA GLU A 47 10.71 25.40 21.12
C GLU A 47 11.15 26.86 20.98
N GLN A 48 11.22 27.39 19.77
CA GLN A 48 11.68 28.75 19.52
C GLN A 48 10.80 29.81 20.18
N ARG A 49 9.49 29.55 20.30
CA ARG A 49 8.55 30.48 20.92
C ARG A 49 8.64 30.49 22.45
N TYR A 50 8.92 29.35 23.06
CA TYR A 50 8.73 29.17 24.51
C TYR A 50 9.99 28.72 25.28
N ALA A 51 11.08 28.37 24.59
CA ALA A 51 12.33 28.00 25.24
C ALA A 51 13.18 29.23 25.57
N ASP A 52 13.76 29.22 26.77
CA ASP A 52 14.80 30.17 27.17
C ASP A 52 16.19 29.65 26.78
N LYS A 53 17.23 30.49 26.97
CA LYS A 53 18.65 30.18 26.69
C LYS A 53 19.14 28.83 27.23
N ASN A 54 18.45 28.22 28.19
CA ASN A 54 18.91 27.02 28.88
C ASN A 54 17.98 25.81 28.86
N ASN A 55 16.69 25.92 28.51
CA ASN A 55 15.70 24.82 28.35
C ASN A 55 14.30 25.39 28.13
N LEU A 56 13.34 24.53 27.81
CA LEU A 56 11.91 24.84 27.79
C LEU A 56 11.29 24.68 29.19
N PRO A 57 10.83 25.76 29.85
CA PRO A 57 10.27 25.68 31.20
C PRO A 57 8.95 24.92 31.23
N ILE A 58 8.76 24.02 32.20
CA ILE A 58 7.50 23.26 32.37
C ILE A 58 6.30 24.21 32.55
N ALA A 59 6.51 25.37 33.18
CA ALA A 59 5.49 26.39 33.35
C ALA A 59 4.98 26.90 31.98
N GLU A 60 5.88 27.13 31.02
CA GLU A 60 5.52 27.55 29.67
C GLU A 60 4.79 26.44 28.90
N VAL A 61 5.17 25.18 29.09
CA VAL A 61 4.51 24.02 28.47
C VAL A 61 3.06 23.87 28.94
N LYS A 62 2.83 24.08 30.25
CA LYS A 62 1.51 23.97 30.89
C LYS A 62 0.69 25.26 30.83
N ALA A 63 1.28 26.36 30.36
CA ALA A 63 0.57 27.62 30.24
C ALA A 63 -0.58 27.50 29.24
N ARG A 64 -1.61 28.32 29.46
CA ARG A 64 -2.74 28.40 28.54
C ARG A 64 -2.25 28.95 27.20
N VAL A 65 -2.78 28.39 26.12
CA VAL A 65 -2.48 28.89 24.78
C VAL A 65 -3.22 30.19 24.50
N ASP A 66 -2.60 31.06 23.71
CA ASP A 66 -3.20 32.32 23.30
C ASP A 66 -4.25 32.09 22.20
N GLU A 67 -5.28 32.94 22.18
CA GLU A 67 -6.40 32.81 21.23
C GLU A 67 -5.93 32.86 19.77
N MET A 68 -4.87 33.63 19.49
CA MET A 68 -4.31 33.74 18.14
C MET A 68 -3.69 32.42 17.66
N ASP A 69 -3.01 31.69 18.53
CA ASP A 69 -2.39 30.40 18.19
C ASP A 69 -3.46 29.33 17.91
N VAL A 70 -4.57 29.36 18.67
CA VAL A 70 -5.73 28.48 18.41
C VAL A 70 -6.33 28.77 17.03
N LYS A 71 -6.57 30.05 16.70
CA LYS A 71 -7.10 30.43 15.38
C LYS A 71 -6.17 30.04 14.23
N ALA A 72 -4.86 30.20 14.41
CA ALA A 72 -3.88 29.79 13.40
C ALA A 72 -3.92 28.28 13.14
N PHE A 73 -4.09 27.47 14.21
CA PHE A 73 -4.27 26.03 14.07
C PHE A 73 -5.61 25.67 13.41
N GLU A 74 -6.72 26.30 13.82
CA GLU A 74 -8.03 26.11 13.19
C GLU A 74 -7.98 26.36 11.68
N GLU A 75 -7.30 27.43 11.25
CA GLU A 75 -7.14 27.73 9.84
C GLU A 75 -6.26 26.70 9.11
N LYS A 76 -5.19 26.21 9.73
CA LYS A 76 -4.38 25.11 9.19
C LYS A 76 -5.22 23.83 9.03
N ALA A 77 -5.99 23.47 10.05
CA ALA A 77 -6.85 22.29 10.04
C ALA A 77 -7.94 22.41 8.95
N ARG A 78 -8.59 23.57 8.84
CA ARG A 78 -9.56 23.86 7.77
C ARG A 78 -8.93 23.70 6.40
N ARG A 79 -7.75 24.29 6.17
CA ARG A 79 -7.04 24.14 4.90
C ARG A 79 -6.69 22.69 4.59
N TYR A 80 -6.31 21.90 5.59
CA TYR A 80 -6.08 20.47 5.39
C TYR A 80 -7.36 19.79 4.89
N VAL A 81 -8.49 20.05 5.53
CA VAL A 81 -9.79 19.46 5.14
C VAL A 81 -10.25 19.92 3.75
N GLU A 82 -9.99 21.18 3.38
CA GLU A 82 -10.36 21.75 2.08
C GLU A 82 -9.43 21.28 0.94
N GLU A 83 -8.12 21.24 1.19
CA GLU A 83 -7.11 20.96 0.16
C GLU A 83 -6.87 19.46 -0.02
N LYS A 84 -7.13 18.64 0.99
CA LYS A 84 -6.91 17.19 0.95
C LYS A 84 -8.23 16.46 0.88
N ASP A 85 -8.38 15.67 -0.17
CA ASP A 85 -9.44 14.67 -0.24
C ASP A 85 -9.14 13.57 0.81
N PHE A 86 -9.82 13.63 1.95
CA PHE A 86 -9.64 12.70 3.06
C PHE A 86 -10.56 11.49 2.94
N SER A 87 -10.03 10.31 3.25
CA SER A 87 -10.84 9.11 3.43
C SER A 87 -11.88 9.30 4.54
N ALA A 88 -12.95 8.50 4.53
CA ALA A 88 -13.99 8.57 5.55
C ALA A 88 -13.43 8.42 6.98
N LYS A 89 -12.44 7.54 7.17
CA LYS A 89 -11.75 7.38 8.46
C LYS A 89 -10.96 8.63 8.84
N ALA A 90 -10.19 9.21 7.93
CA ALA A 90 -9.46 10.45 8.20
C ALA A 90 -10.41 11.61 8.54
N ASN A 91 -11.55 11.74 7.85
CA ASN A 91 -12.57 12.75 8.18
C ASN A 91 -13.18 12.52 9.58
N ALA A 92 -13.38 11.26 9.99
CA ALA A 92 -13.87 10.95 11.33
C ALA A 92 -12.85 11.39 12.40
N GLU A 93 -11.56 11.10 12.21
CA GLU A 93 -10.49 11.57 13.11
C GLU A 93 -10.45 13.11 13.17
N LEU A 94 -10.62 13.79 12.03
CA LEU A 94 -10.62 15.26 11.95
C LEU A 94 -11.87 15.92 12.55
N SER A 95 -12.99 15.20 12.65
CA SER A 95 -14.21 15.72 13.29
C SER A 95 -14.09 15.84 14.80
N LEU A 96 -13.10 15.18 15.42
CA LEU A 96 -12.84 15.25 16.85
C LEU A 96 -12.20 16.56 17.30
N TYR A 97 -11.69 17.37 16.36
CA TYR A 97 -11.10 18.69 16.63
C TYR A 97 -12.18 19.75 16.89
N ASN A 98 -13.08 19.50 17.85
CA ASN A 98 -13.88 20.56 18.48
C ASN A 98 -13.01 21.27 19.52
N LEU A 99 -12.12 22.14 19.04
CA LEU A 99 -11.13 22.84 19.85
C LEU A 99 -11.85 23.71 20.88
N LYS A 100 -11.68 23.38 22.16
CA LYS A 100 -12.18 24.20 23.26
C LYS A 100 -11.16 25.31 23.52
N MET A 101 -11.63 26.55 23.70
CA MET A 101 -10.84 27.76 24.01
C MET A 101 -9.99 27.70 25.30
N LYS A 102 -9.87 26.54 25.96
CA LYS A 102 -9.22 26.35 27.26
C LYS A 102 -8.17 25.21 27.23
N MET A 103 -7.36 25.11 26.18
CA MET A 103 -6.26 24.15 26.13
C MET A 103 -4.93 24.78 26.56
N THR A 104 -3.99 23.93 26.96
CA THR A 104 -2.59 24.24 27.23
C THR A 104 -1.81 24.30 25.92
N ARG A 105 -0.61 24.90 25.97
CA ARG A 105 0.31 24.92 24.83
C ARG A 105 0.76 23.52 24.41
N LEU A 106 0.98 22.62 25.38
CA LEU A 106 1.25 21.20 25.09
C LEU A 106 0.12 20.54 24.30
N GLU A 107 -1.13 20.72 24.74
CA GLU A 107 -2.29 20.17 24.05
C GLU A 107 -2.41 20.73 22.62
N LEU A 108 -2.18 22.04 22.42
CA LEU A 108 -2.16 22.61 21.07
C LEU A 108 -1.10 21.95 20.19
N LEU A 109 0.13 21.79 20.70
CA LEU A 109 1.19 21.11 19.96
C LEU A 109 0.79 19.67 19.64
N GLN A 110 0.23 18.92 20.60
CA GLN A 110 -0.25 17.57 20.36
C GLN A 110 -1.27 17.53 19.22
N TYR A 111 -2.24 18.46 19.17
CA TYR A 111 -3.19 18.56 18.06
C TYR A 111 -2.52 18.89 16.73
N GLN A 112 -1.51 19.77 16.72
CA GLN A 112 -0.74 20.10 15.52
C GLN A 112 0.00 18.89 14.97
N LEU A 113 0.63 18.11 15.83
CA LEU A 113 1.33 16.88 15.45
C LEU A 113 0.33 15.83 14.97
N ASP A 114 -0.79 15.69 15.68
CA ASP A 114 -1.84 14.74 15.35
C ASP A 114 -2.44 14.98 13.95
N LEU A 115 -2.65 16.24 13.59
CA LEU A 115 -3.12 16.64 12.26
C LEU A 115 -2.16 16.15 11.16
N GLU A 116 -0.85 16.25 11.39
CA GLU A 116 0.15 15.71 10.44
C GLU A 116 0.13 14.18 10.39
N MET A 117 -0.09 13.51 11.53
CA MET A 117 -0.20 12.04 11.60
C MET A 117 -1.42 11.53 10.83
N VAL A 118 -2.58 12.16 11.00
CA VAL A 118 -3.80 11.81 10.25
C VAL A 118 -3.60 12.04 8.75
N ALA A 119 -2.95 13.15 8.37
CA ALA A 119 -2.63 13.43 6.98
C ALA A 119 -1.66 12.42 6.37
N LEU A 120 -0.65 11.98 7.12
CA LEU A 120 0.26 10.91 6.73
C LEU A 120 -0.49 9.60 6.50
N GLY A 121 -1.32 9.17 7.46
CA GLY A 121 -2.10 7.94 7.35
C GLY A 121 -3.03 7.95 6.14
N ASN A 122 -3.70 9.08 5.87
CA ASN A 122 -4.52 9.24 4.68
C ASN A 122 -3.71 9.18 3.38
N GLY A 123 -2.55 9.84 3.35
CA GLY A 123 -1.65 9.80 2.20
C GLY A 123 -1.16 8.39 1.89
N GLU A 124 -0.82 7.62 2.92
CA GLU A 124 -0.40 6.22 2.76
C GLU A 124 -1.54 5.35 2.27
N HIS A 125 -2.74 5.50 2.85
CA HIS A 125 -3.93 4.76 2.43
C HIS A 125 -4.17 4.94 0.94
N LYS A 126 -4.18 6.19 0.46
CA LYS A 126 -4.38 6.51 -0.95
C LYS A 126 -3.28 5.99 -1.86
N LEU A 127 -2.03 6.14 -1.43
CA LEU A 127 -0.89 5.67 -2.20
C LEU A 127 -0.93 4.13 -2.35
N THR A 128 -1.25 3.44 -1.27
CA THR A 128 -1.42 1.98 -1.25
C THR A 128 -2.62 1.57 -2.12
N GLU A 129 -3.78 2.21 -1.96
CA GLU A 129 -4.96 1.91 -2.77
C GLU A 129 -4.70 2.05 -4.27
N ARG A 130 -4.04 3.15 -4.67
CA ARG A 130 -3.66 3.37 -6.07
C ARG A 130 -2.75 2.26 -6.57
N PHE A 131 -1.73 1.91 -5.80
CA PHE A 131 -0.79 0.84 -6.13
C PHE A 131 -1.49 -0.52 -6.28
N LEU A 132 -2.40 -0.87 -5.35
CA LEU A 132 -3.14 -2.13 -5.42
C LEU A 132 -4.07 -2.18 -6.64
N ASN A 133 -4.73 -1.08 -6.99
CA ASN A 133 -5.55 -0.99 -8.20
C ASN A 133 -4.70 -1.12 -9.47
N GLU A 134 -3.51 -0.51 -9.49
CA GLU A 134 -2.55 -0.64 -10.60
C GLU A 134 -2.08 -2.09 -10.75
N GLU A 135 -1.68 -2.75 -9.66
CA GLU A 135 -1.26 -4.17 -9.67
C GLU A 135 -2.37 -5.09 -10.18
N TYR A 136 -3.61 -4.87 -9.74
CA TYR A 136 -4.77 -5.63 -10.23
C TYR A 136 -4.96 -5.44 -11.74
N THR A 137 -4.95 -4.18 -12.19
CA THR A 137 -5.24 -3.80 -13.58
C THR A 137 -4.16 -4.27 -14.54
N GLU A 138 -2.89 -4.06 -14.19
CA GLU A 138 -1.75 -4.52 -15.01
C GLU A 138 -1.71 -6.05 -15.06
N THR A 139 -2.03 -6.74 -13.97
CA THR A 139 -2.12 -8.21 -13.98
C THR A 139 -3.21 -8.69 -14.94
N LEU A 140 -4.41 -8.10 -14.89
CA LEU A 140 -5.49 -8.44 -15.82
C LEU A 140 -5.14 -8.14 -17.29
N LYS A 141 -4.46 -7.01 -17.57
CA LYS A 141 -3.99 -6.67 -18.91
C LYS A 141 -2.98 -7.69 -19.41
N THR A 142 -2.00 -8.02 -18.57
CA THR A 142 -1.02 -9.06 -18.86
C THR A 142 -1.74 -10.36 -19.15
N GLN A 143 -2.58 -10.86 -18.24
CA GLN A 143 -3.32 -12.11 -18.44
C GLN A 143 -4.26 -12.08 -19.67
N SER A 144 -4.89 -10.95 -19.99
CA SER A 144 -5.72 -10.83 -21.22
C SER A 144 -4.86 -10.93 -22.49
N GLY A 145 -3.72 -10.25 -22.50
CA GLY A 145 -2.73 -10.33 -23.58
C GLY A 145 -2.01 -11.67 -23.66
N LEU A 146 -2.12 -12.48 -22.60
CA LEU A 146 -1.68 -13.86 -22.57
C LEU A 146 -2.80 -14.79 -23.08
N LEU A 147 -3.91 -14.88 -22.35
CA LEU A 147 -4.93 -15.91 -22.55
C LEU A 147 -5.95 -15.59 -23.65
N GLY A 148 -5.92 -14.39 -24.23
CA GLY A 148 -6.67 -14.03 -25.44
C GLY A 148 -8.16 -13.73 -25.24
N LYS A 149 -8.66 -13.68 -23.99
CA LYS A 149 -10.01 -13.18 -23.67
C LYS A 149 -9.92 -12.05 -22.64
N SER A 150 -10.45 -10.88 -23.01
CA SER A 150 -10.83 -9.82 -22.07
C SER A 150 -12.35 -9.75 -22.04
N VAL A 151 -12.96 -9.91 -20.86
CA VAL A 151 -14.42 -10.07 -20.71
C VAL A 151 -15.06 -8.88 -19.99
N LEU A 152 -14.28 -7.95 -19.44
CA LEU A 152 -14.78 -6.87 -18.57
C LEU A 152 -14.53 -5.47 -19.15
N SER A 153 -15.52 -4.59 -19.03
CA SER A 153 -15.36 -3.16 -19.27
C SER A 153 -14.53 -2.49 -18.17
N ALA A 154 -13.99 -1.30 -18.42
CA ALA A 154 -13.19 -0.55 -17.43
C ALA A 154 -13.93 -0.32 -16.10
N SER A 155 -15.24 -0.01 -16.15
CA SER A 155 -16.05 0.21 -14.94
C SER A 155 -16.37 -1.08 -14.18
N GLN A 156 -16.39 -2.23 -14.86
CA GLN A 156 -16.50 -3.52 -14.22
C GLN A 156 -15.19 -3.93 -13.55
N ILE A 157 -14.04 -3.67 -14.20
CA ILE A 157 -12.71 -3.92 -13.63
C ILE A 157 -12.56 -3.15 -12.31
N GLU A 158 -12.95 -1.87 -12.27
CA GLU A 158 -12.85 -1.05 -11.05
C GLU A 158 -13.68 -1.61 -9.89
N LYS A 159 -14.93 -2.02 -10.14
CA LYS A 159 -15.79 -2.61 -9.10
C LYS A 159 -15.25 -3.94 -8.58
N VAL A 160 -14.76 -4.80 -9.47
CA VAL A 160 -14.18 -6.09 -9.07
C VAL A 160 -12.86 -5.87 -8.34
N ALA A 161 -12.02 -4.95 -8.81
CA ALA A 161 -10.78 -4.56 -8.12
C ALA A 161 -11.07 -4.17 -6.67
N GLN A 162 -12.03 -3.27 -6.45
CA GLN A 162 -12.38 -2.82 -5.10
C GLN A 162 -12.89 -3.96 -4.20
N THR A 163 -13.57 -4.97 -4.77
CA THR A 163 -13.98 -6.16 -4.02
C THR A 163 -12.78 -7.03 -3.64
N VAL A 164 -11.86 -7.26 -4.59
CA VAL A 164 -10.64 -8.06 -4.39
C VAL A 164 -9.69 -7.39 -3.39
N LEU A 165 -9.48 -6.09 -3.52
CA LEU A 165 -8.66 -5.28 -2.62
C LEU A 165 -9.18 -5.41 -1.19
N ASN A 166 -10.48 -5.22 -0.97
CA ASN A 166 -11.09 -5.22 0.36
C ASN A 166 -11.43 -6.61 0.93
N THR A 167 -11.07 -7.69 0.22
CA THR A 167 -11.16 -9.05 0.76
C THR A 167 -10.10 -9.26 1.85
N PRO A 168 -10.48 -9.70 3.06
CA PRO A 168 -9.52 -9.92 4.14
C PRO A 168 -8.45 -10.95 3.77
N PHE A 169 -7.19 -10.64 4.09
CA PHE A 169 -6.07 -11.55 3.98
C PHE A 169 -5.56 -11.86 5.37
N LYS A 170 -5.40 -13.13 5.75
CA LYS A 170 -5.07 -13.51 7.13
C LYS A 170 -5.98 -12.81 8.17
N GLY A 171 -7.28 -12.76 7.86
CA GLY A 171 -8.32 -12.23 8.75
C GLY A 171 -8.49 -10.70 8.78
N VAL A 172 -7.62 -9.92 8.13
CA VAL A 172 -7.66 -8.44 8.21
C VAL A 172 -7.56 -7.81 6.82
N LYS A 173 -8.22 -6.67 6.60
CA LYS A 173 -8.10 -5.90 5.37
C LYS A 173 -6.80 -5.09 5.37
N TRP A 174 -6.27 -4.80 4.19
CA TRP A 174 -5.07 -3.99 4.03
C TRP A 174 -5.23 -2.59 4.65
N SER A 175 -6.39 -1.95 4.50
CA SER A 175 -6.64 -0.60 4.99
C SER A 175 -6.68 -0.55 6.52
N ASP A 176 -7.28 -1.55 7.16
CA ASP A 176 -7.28 -1.67 8.63
C ASP A 176 -5.86 -1.78 9.18
N ARG A 177 -4.98 -2.56 8.51
CA ARG A 177 -3.56 -2.67 8.88
C ARG A 177 -2.78 -1.35 8.78
N ILE A 178 -3.10 -0.53 7.78
CA ILE A 178 -2.51 0.81 7.66
C ILE A 178 -2.89 1.62 8.88
N TRP A 179 -4.19 1.69 9.18
CA TRP A 179 -4.67 2.54 10.26
C TRP A 179 -4.21 2.07 11.64
N GLU A 180 -4.22 0.77 11.92
CA GLU A 180 -3.69 0.23 13.17
C GLU A 180 -2.23 0.66 13.40
N ARG A 181 -1.38 0.52 12.39
CA ARG A 181 0.02 0.94 12.48
C ARG A 181 0.19 2.46 12.57
N GLN A 182 -0.68 3.23 11.91
CA GLN A 182 -0.67 4.69 12.01
C GLN A 182 -1.11 5.16 13.40
N ASP A 183 -2.08 4.49 14.00
CA ASP A 183 -2.53 4.74 15.37
C ASP A 183 -1.41 4.46 16.38
N ASP A 184 -0.63 3.39 16.18
CA ASP A 184 0.58 3.10 16.98
C ASP A 184 1.65 4.20 16.84
N LEU A 185 1.99 4.59 15.61
CA LEU A 185 2.99 5.64 15.36
C LEU A 185 2.53 6.99 15.96
N ARG A 186 1.26 7.32 15.82
CA ARG A 186 0.63 8.51 16.41
C ARG A 186 0.76 8.53 17.93
N GLN A 187 0.46 7.40 18.60
CA GLN A 187 0.64 7.27 20.05
C GLN A 187 2.11 7.44 20.46
N ILE A 188 3.05 6.85 19.71
CA ILE A 188 4.48 7.00 19.97
C ILE A 188 4.90 8.47 19.88
N VAL A 189 4.49 9.19 18.82
CA VAL A 189 4.78 10.62 18.65
C VAL A 189 4.19 11.45 19.79
N ALA A 190 2.93 11.21 20.15
CA ALA A 190 2.23 11.93 21.21
C ALA A 190 2.92 11.73 22.57
N HIS A 191 3.20 10.48 22.94
CA HIS A 191 3.86 10.14 24.20
C HIS A 191 5.28 10.67 24.27
N MET A 192 6.07 10.52 23.21
CA MET A 192 7.45 11.04 23.21
C MET A 192 7.46 12.56 23.34
N THR A 193 6.55 13.26 22.65
CA THR A 193 6.42 14.72 22.74
C THR A 193 6.05 15.15 24.16
N GLU A 194 5.00 14.56 24.73
CA GLU A 194 4.58 14.82 26.10
C GLU A 194 5.71 14.58 27.11
N ASP A 195 6.32 13.39 27.06
CA ASP A 195 7.37 12.99 28.00
C ASP A 195 8.56 13.94 27.98
N TYR A 196 9.00 14.35 26.79
CA TYR A 196 10.17 15.20 26.65
C TYR A 196 9.89 16.62 27.12
N LEU A 197 8.75 17.19 26.73
CA LEU A 197 8.40 18.56 27.08
C LEU A 197 8.08 18.69 28.59
N LEU A 198 7.36 17.72 29.17
CA LEU A 198 7.08 17.71 30.61
C LEU A 198 8.33 17.46 31.47
N LYS A 199 9.36 16.80 30.93
CA LYS A 199 10.67 16.63 31.60
C LYS A 199 11.61 17.81 31.36
N GLY A 200 11.17 18.87 30.67
CA GLY A 200 11.98 20.05 30.34
C GLY A 200 13.20 19.73 29.47
N LYS A 201 13.15 18.64 28.70
CA LYS A 201 14.27 18.17 27.88
C LYS A 201 14.32 18.89 26.53
N ASN A 202 15.53 19.06 25.99
CA ASN A 202 15.73 19.72 24.70
C ASN A 202 15.20 18.85 23.52
N PRO A 203 14.34 19.41 22.64
CA PRO A 203 13.81 18.75 21.43
C PRO A 203 14.85 18.16 20.48
N THR A 204 16.09 18.68 20.47
CA THR A 204 17.22 18.16 19.68
C THR A 204 17.51 16.68 19.98
N VAL A 205 17.17 16.19 21.18
CA VAL A 205 17.33 14.78 21.55
C VAL A 205 16.10 13.94 21.17
N MET A 206 14.92 14.54 21.10
CA MET A 206 13.66 13.87 20.80
C MET A 206 13.46 13.64 19.30
N ILE A 207 13.73 14.66 18.49
CA ILE A 207 13.51 14.66 17.04
C ILE A 207 14.20 13.45 16.35
N PRO A 208 15.48 13.12 16.64
CA PRO A 208 16.12 11.95 16.04
C PRO A 208 15.46 10.62 16.41
N LYS A 209 14.86 10.51 17.59
CA LYS A 209 14.13 9.31 18.00
C LYS A 209 12.81 9.18 17.26
N ILE A 210 12.04 10.27 17.15
CA ILE A 210 10.82 10.30 16.32
C ILE A 210 11.16 9.93 14.86
N LYS A 211 12.27 10.45 14.33
CA LYS A 211 12.74 10.12 12.98
C LYS A 211 12.95 8.62 12.79
N LYS A 212 13.53 7.95 13.78
CA LYS A 212 13.75 6.50 13.73
C LYS A 212 12.44 5.73 13.63
N GLU A 213 11.43 6.12 14.39
CA GLU A 213 10.09 5.50 14.35
C GLU A 213 9.40 5.72 12.98
N PHE A 214 9.60 6.91 12.40
CA PHE A 214 9.17 7.21 11.03
C PHE A 214 9.88 6.33 9.98
N ASP A 215 11.17 6.09 10.14
CA ASP A 215 11.94 5.24 9.22
C ASP A 215 11.49 3.77 9.29
N VAL A 216 11.22 3.27 10.49
CA VAL A 216 10.61 1.94 10.68
C VAL A 216 9.25 1.91 10.00
N SER A 217 8.37 2.87 10.31
CA SER A 217 7.02 2.92 9.72
C SER A 217 7.02 3.05 8.20
N THR A 218 7.99 3.77 7.64
CA THR A 218 8.20 3.87 6.18
C THR A 218 8.53 2.49 5.59
N HIS A 219 9.38 1.71 6.24
CA HIS A 219 9.70 0.35 5.80
C HIS A 219 8.48 -0.59 5.90
N GLU A 220 7.75 -0.52 7.01
CA GLU A 220 6.56 -1.33 7.25
C GLU A 220 5.43 -1.02 6.24
N ALA A 221 5.22 0.25 5.91
CA ALA A 221 4.27 0.70 4.89
C ALA A 221 4.56 0.08 3.52
N LYS A 222 5.84 0.14 3.10
CA LYS A 222 6.30 -0.48 1.84
C LYS A 222 6.08 -1.99 1.85
N ARG A 223 6.43 -2.66 2.94
CA ARG A 223 6.27 -4.11 3.09
C ARG A 223 4.81 -4.52 2.96
N LEU A 224 3.91 -3.80 3.63
CA LEU A 224 2.48 -4.05 3.56
C LEU A 224 1.97 -3.90 2.12
N ALA A 225 2.23 -2.77 1.50
CA ALA A 225 1.74 -2.47 0.16
C ALA A 225 2.24 -3.46 -0.90
N VAL A 226 3.54 -3.82 -0.90
CA VAL A 226 4.09 -4.82 -1.84
C VAL A 226 3.49 -6.21 -1.61
N THR A 227 3.28 -6.58 -0.34
CA THR A 227 2.69 -7.89 0.00
C THR A 227 1.23 -7.96 -0.44
N GLU A 228 0.43 -6.93 -0.15
CA GLU A 228 -0.95 -6.86 -0.61
C GLU A 228 -1.05 -6.76 -2.14
N GLY A 229 -0.13 -6.07 -2.79
CA GLY A 229 -0.04 -6.01 -4.26
C GLY A 229 0.17 -7.41 -4.86
N ALA A 230 1.01 -8.23 -4.23
CA ALA A 230 1.22 -9.61 -4.67
C ALA A 230 -0.06 -10.44 -4.54
N ARG A 231 -0.78 -10.27 -3.42
CA ARG A 231 -2.03 -10.99 -3.17
C ARG A 231 -3.09 -10.61 -4.20
N VAL A 232 -3.22 -9.31 -4.46
CA VAL A 232 -4.17 -8.77 -5.44
C VAL A 232 -3.83 -9.24 -6.85
N ALA A 233 -2.56 -9.23 -7.23
CA ALA A 233 -2.11 -9.78 -8.51
C ALA A 233 -2.45 -11.28 -8.62
N THR A 234 -2.14 -12.08 -7.60
CA THR A 234 -2.48 -13.51 -7.59
C THR A 234 -3.98 -13.79 -7.70
N GLU A 235 -4.83 -12.96 -7.07
CA GLU A 235 -6.28 -13.10 -7.25
C GLU A 235 -6.72 -12.73 -8.67
N ALA A 236 -6.12 -11.70 -9.29
CA ALA A 236 -6.36 -11.36 -10.69
C ALA A 236 -5.93 -12.50 -11.65
N GLU A 237 -4.80 -13.16 -11.38
CA GLU A 237 -4.35 -14.36 -12.09
C GLU A 237 -5.39 -15.48 -11.96
N ARG A 238 -5.82 -15.80 -10.73
CA ARG A 238 -6.82 -16.83 -10.45
C ARG A 238 -8.13 -16.58 -11.21
N GLN A 239 -8.64 -15.35 -11.18
CA GLN A 239 -9.86 -14.99 -11.92
C GLN A 239 -9.68 -15.15 -13.43
N SER A 240 -8.50 -14.77 -13.95
CA SER A 240 -8.18 -14.97 -15.37
C SER A 240 -8.16 -16.44 -15.75
N TYR A 241 -7.64 -17.31 -14.89
CA TYR A 241 -7.62 -18.76 -15.12
C TYR A 241 -9.02 -19.35 -15.15
N ILE A 242 -9.86 -19.01 -14.16
CA ILE A 242 -11.26 -19.45 -14.10
C ILE A 242 -12.04 -18.99 -15.34
N ALA A 243 -11.90 -17.71 -15.71
CA ALA A 243 -12.61 -17.15 -16.86
C ALA A 243 -12.21 -17.78 -18.21
N ASN A 244 -10.99 -18.31 -18.29
CA ASN A 244 -10.47 -18.97 -19.49
C ASN A 244 -10.55 -20.50 -19.43
N GLY A 245 -11.12 -21.09 -18.38
CA GLY A 245 -11.35 -22.53 -18.26
C GLY A 245 -10.10 -23.35 -17.93
N TYR A 246 -9.16 -22.76 -17.19
CA TYR A 246 -7.98 -23.46 -16.69
C TYR A 246 -8.26 -24.09 -15.32
N ASP A 247 -8.02 -25.39 -15.23
CA ASP A 247 -8.15 -26.15 -13.97
C ASP A 247 -6.85 -26.19 -13.16
N GLU A 248 -5.70 -25.93 -13.81
CA GLU A 248 -4.37 -26.03 -13.23
C GLU A 248 -3.52 -24.78 -13.51
N TYR A 249 -2.59 -24.49 -12.61
CA TYR A 249 -1.58 -23.45 -12.77
C TYR A 249 -0.21 -23.97 -12.33
N GLU A 250 0.86 -23.42 -12.92
CA GLU A 250 2.25 -23.65 -12.56
C GLU A 250 2.74 -22.47 -11.72
N PHE A 251 3.39 -22.75 -10.59
CA PHE A 251 4.01 -21.73 -9.76
C PHE A 251 5.35 -21.31 -10.37
N ILE A 252 5.53 -20.01 -10.64
CA ILE A 252 6.73 -19.45 -11.25
C ILE A 252 7.46 -18.59 -10.21
N ALA A 253 8.56 -19.12 -9.70
CA ALA A 253 9.39 -18.40 -8.74
C ALA A 253 10.11 -17.24 -9.45
N GLU A 254 10.29 -16.12 -8.74
CA GLU A 254 11.07 -15.01 -9.30
C GLU A 254 12.55 -15.42 -9.53
N PRO A 255 13.31 -14.76 -10.42
CA PRO A 255 14.69 -15.17 -10.74
C PRO A 255 15.63 -15.23 -9.53
N LYS A 256 15.39 -14.39 -8.50
CA LYS A 256 16.13 -14.37 -7.23
C LYS A 256 15.30 -14.93 -6.08
N ALA A 257 14.45 -15.92 -6.34
CA ALA A 257 13.55 -16.50 -5.36
C ALA A 257 14.27 -16.88 -4.06
N CYS A 258 13.60 -16.69 -2.93
CA CYS A 258 14.10 -17.10 -1.62
C CYS A 258 13.98 -18.62 -1.43
N ASP A 259 14.55 -19.14 -0.34
CA ASP A 259 14.53 -20.58 -0.04
C ASP A 259 13.12 -21.11 0.30
N ILE A 260 12.15 -20.23 0.57
CA ILE A 260 10.72 -20.60 0.72
C ILE A 260 10.07 -20.86 -0.65
N CYS A 261 10.39 -20.04 -1.65
CA CYS A 261 9.73 -20.06 -2.96
C CYS A 261 10.42 -20.99 -3.97
N LYS A 262 11.75 -21.15 -3.91
CA LYS A 262 12.51 -22.04 -4.81
C LYS A 262 11.93 -23.47 -4.88
N PRO A 263 11.54 -24.12 -3.77
CA PRO A 263 11.00 -25.49 -3.81
C PRO A 263 9.62 -25.61 -4.46
N LEU A 264 8.95 -24.50 -4.74
CA LEU A 264 7.65 -24.47 -5.41
C LEU A 264 7.77 -24.18 -6.91
N ASN A 265 8.94 -23.74 -7.38
CA ASN A 265 9.13 -23.40 -8.79
C ASN A 265 8.83 -24.60 -9.71
N GLY A 266 7.96 -24.38 -10.70
CA GLY A 266 7.53 -25.40 -11.65
C GLY A 266 6.51 -26.41 -11.10
N LYS A 267 6.11 -26.31 -9.83
CA LYS A 267 5.03 -27.16 -9.29
C LYS A 267 3.69 -26.75 -9.86
N VAL A 268 2.86 -27.75 -10.16
CA VAL A 268 1.51 -27.59 -10.68
C VAL A 268 0.51 -27.78 -9.55
N PHE A 269 -0.48 -26.90 -9.48
CA PHE A 269 -1.55 -26.90 -8.49
C PHE A 269 -2.89 -26.67 -9.19
N LYS A 270 -3.99 -27.01 -8.50
CA LYS A 270 -5.34 -26.77 -9.01
C LYS A 270 -5.75 -25.32 -8.76
N VAL A 271 -6.37 -24.70 -9.76
CA VAL A 271 -6.94 -23.33 -9.65
C VAL A 271 -8.03 -23.27 -8.57
N ALA A 272 -8.80 -24.36 -8.40
CA ALA A 272 -9.81 -24.47 -7.35
C ALA A 272 -9.23 -24.35 -5.93
N ASP A 273 -7.99 -24.79 -5.74
CA ASP A 273 -7.29 -24.80 -4.45
C ASP A 273 -6.29 -23.63 -4.31
N MET A 274 -6.31 -22.67 -5.24
CA MET A 274 -5.35 -21.57 -5.29
C MET A 274 -5.58 -20.59 -4.12
N LEU A 275 -4.60 -20.53 -3.23
CA LEU A 275 -4.62 -19.75 -1.99
C LEU A 275 -3.34 -18.92 -1.84
N PRO A 276 -3.46 -17.57 -1.92
CA PRO A 276 -2.37 -16.66 -1.59
C PRO A 276 -1.81 -16.96 -0.19
N GLY A 277 -0.50 -17.13 -0.08
CA GLY A 277 0.17 -17.42 1.19
C GLY A 277 0.41 -18.90 1.49
N GLU A 278 -0.12 -19.82 0.68
CA GLU A 278 0.11 -21.27 0.84
C GLU A 278 0.73 -21.90 -0.40
N ASN A 279 0.03 -21.84 -1.53
CA ASN A 279 0.46 -22.42 -2.81
C ASN A 279 0.50 -21.38 -3.95
N ALA A 280 0.26 -20.11 -3.63
CA ALA A 280 0.40 -18.98 -4.53
C ALA A 280 0.95 -17.76 -3.77
N ALA A 281 1.48 -16.76 -4.49
CA ALA A 281 2.03 -15.57 -3.87
C ALA A 281 0.93 -14.75 -3.14
N PRO A 282 1.27 -13.98 -2.09
CA PRO A 282 2.57 -13.86 -1.43
C PRO A 282 2.79 -14.92 -0.36
N LEU A 283 3.85 -15.73 -0.48
CA LEU A 283 4.24 -16.72 0.54
C LEU A 283 4.99 -16.10 1.73
N HIS A 284 5.58 -14.93 1.53
CA HIS A 284 6.33 -14.18 2.52
C HIS A 284 6.22 -12.68 2.20
N PRO A 285 6.63 -11.78 3.13
CA PRO A 285 6.70 -10.36 2.83
C PRO A 285 7.63 -10.09 1.64
N HIS A 286 7.25 -9.14 0.78
CA HIS A 286 7.97 -8.80 -0.47
C HIS A 286 8.06 -9.94 -1.50
N CYS A 287 7.16 -10.94 -1.45
CA CYS A 287 7.12 -11.99 -2.45
C CYS A 287 6.71 -11.45 -3.83
N ARG A 288 7.53 -11.75 -4.85
CA ARG A 288 7.29 -11.37 -6.27
C ARG A 288 7.16 -12.57 -7.20
N CYS A 289 6.90 -13.75 -6.63
CA CYS A 289 6.60 -14.93 -7.42
C CYS A 289 5.27 -14.72 -8.17
N ALA A 290 5.12 -15.41 -9.29
CA ALA A 290 3.96 -15.31 -10.17
C ALA A 290 3.37 -16.70 -10.41
N THR A 291 2.24 -16.75 -11.12
CA THR A 291 1.68 -18.01 -11.59
C THR A 291 1.49 -17.99 -13.10
N ALA A 292 1.42 -19.18 -13.70
CA ALA A 292 1.16 -19.36 -15.12
C ALA A 292 0.04 -20.37 -15.31
N ALA A 293 -0.86 -20.10 -16.25
CA ALA A 293 -1.89 -21.07 -16.63
C ALA A 293 -1.23 -22.37 -17.13
N HIS A 294 -1.70 -23.53 -16.66
CA HIS A 294 -1.17 -24.84 -17.04
C HIS A 294 -2.23 -25.66 -17.77
N PHE A 295 -1.84 -26.32 -18.86
CA PHE A 295 -2.66 -27.32 -19.53
C PHE A 295 -2.11 -28.72 -19.22
N SER A 296 -2.99 -29.61 -18.76
CA SER A 296 -2.69 -31.03 -18.52
C SER A 296 -2.50 -31.85 -19.81
N MET A 297 -2.78 -31.26 -20.97
CA MET A 297 -2.69 -31.92 -22.29
C MET A 297 -1.24 -32.01 -22.78
N SER A 298 -0.96 -33.00 -23.64
CA SER A 298 0.37 -33.16 -24.24
C SER A 298 0.72 -31.96 -25.15
N GLU A 299 2.01 -31.65 -25.29
CA GLU A 299 2.49 -30.53 -26.13
C GLU A 299 1.96 -30.62 -27.58
N LYS A 300 1.79 -31.84 -28.10
CA LYS A 300 1.19 -32.10 -29.43
C LYS A 300 -0.29 -31.74 -29.51
N GLU A 301 -1.06 -32.00 -28.46
CA GLU A 301 -2.48 -31.63 -28.39
C GLU A 301 -2.64 -30.12 -28.22
N TYR A 302 -1.77 -29.49 -27.44
CA TYR A 302 -1.74 -28.04 -27.27
C TYR A 302 -1.41 -27.31 -28.59
N GLU A 303 -0.37 -27.74 -29.30
CA GLU A 303 -0.04 -27.21 -30.63
C GLU A 303 -1.17 -27.39 -31.64
N ARG A 304 -1.89 -28.53 -31.55
CA ARG A 304 -3.03 -28.82 -32.41
C ARG A 304 -4.16 -27.83 -32.16
N LEU A 305 -4.49 -27.55 -30.90
CA LEU A 305 -5.52 -26.56 -30.52
C LEU A 305 -5.15 -25.13 -30.95
N ILE A 306 -3.88 -24.72 -30.82
CA ILE A 306 -3.43 -23.41 -31.33
C ILE A 306 -3.58 -23.34 -32.86
N LYS A 307 -3.18 -24.39 -33.58
CA LYS A 307 -3.30 -24.46 -35.05
C LYS A 307 -4.76 -24.49 -35.50
N GLU A 308 -5.65 -25.14 -34.75
CA GLU A 308 -7.09 -25.19 -35.04
C GLU A 308 -7.78 -23.86 -34.73
N SER A 309 -7.45 -23.22 -33.61
CA SER A 309 -7.85 -21.84 -33.26
C SER A 309 -7.44 -20.84 -34.36
N ALA A 310 -6.18 -20.88 -34.82
CA ALA A 310 -5.68 -20.01 -35.89
C ALA A 310 -6.38 -20.25 -37.25
N LYS A 311 -6.84 -21.48 -37.51
CA LYS A 311 -7.64 -21.82 -38.71
C LYS A 311 -9.10 -21.38 -38.60
N SER A 312 -9.69 -21.46 -37.41
CA SER A 312 -11.07 -21.00 -37.17
C SER A 312 -11.22 -19.48 -37.36
N ASN A 313 -10.24 -18.70 -36.88
CA ASN A 313 -10.20 -17.26 -37.12
C ASN A 313 -9.98 -16.90 -38.60
N ARG A 314 -9.27 -17.72 -39.39
CA ARG A 314 -9.15 -17.50 -40.85
C ARG A 314 -10.44 -17.79 -41.62
N ARG A 315 -11.25 -18.75 -41.18
CA ARG A 315 -12.54 -19.08 -41.82
C ARG A 315 -13.61 -18.02 -41.54
N GLN A 316 -13.65 -17.47 -40.33
CA GLN A 316 -14.55 -16.35 -40.01
C GLN A 316 -14.28 -15.10 -40.86
N TYR A 317 -13.02 -14.84 -41.25
CA TYR A 317 -12.67 -13.71 -42.11
C TYR A 317 -12.93 -13.97 -43.62
N SER A 318 -13.03 -15.22 -44.06
CA SER A 318 -13.30 -15.57 -45.47
C SER A 318 -14.78 -15.69 -45.80
N GLU A 319 -15.66 -15.83 -44.80
CA GLU A 319 -17.13 -15.91 -44.99
C GLU A 319 -17.81 -14.52 -44.90
N THR A 320 -17.05 -13.46 -44.60
CA THR A 320 -17.52 -12.06 -44.52
C THR A 320 -17.02 -11.15 -45.65
N THR A 321 -16.51 -11.72 -46.75
CA THR A 321 -16.15 -11.03 -48.00
C THR A 321 -16.91 -11.65 -49.16
#